data_AF-A0A9X0P205-F1
#
_entry.id   AF-A0A9X0P205-F1
#
_cell.length_a   1.000
_cell.length_b   1.000
_cell.length_c   1.000
_cell.angle_alpha   90.00
_cell.angle_beta   90.00
_cell.angle_gamma   90.00
#
_symmetry.space_group_name_H-M   'P 1'
#
loop_
_entity.id
_entity.type
_entity.pdbx_description
1 polymer ?
#
loop_
_entity_poly.entity_id
_entity_poly.type
_entity_poly.pdbx_seq_one_letter_code
_entity_poly.pdbx_strand_id
1 'polypeptide(L)'
;MTRNTTPGQKLLPFADALVEDWMTLSDEEVFAETRADGFDPEVVAAELRAHIEGLVAESGKLRLARARAGLAEARADRAASNLFHLPISRKQEILAQFAANDGRLRDRMTMAARKGEGASEREIDDILRDLRDLGAIDDQGNPR
;
A
#
# COMPACT_ATOMS: atom_id res chain seq x y z
N MET A 1 -1.05 -8.00 53.92
CA MET A 1 -0.85 -6.83 53.05
C MET A 1 -1.93 -6.83 51.98
N THR A 2 -3.06 -6.19 52.23
CA THR A 2 -4.14 -6.02 51.25
C THR A 2 -3.81 -4.78 50.42
N ARG A 3 -3.46 -4.96 49.14
CA ARG A 3 -3.28 -3.84 48.22
C ARG A 3 -4.66 -3.22 48.01
N ASN A 4 -4.84 -1.97 48.44
CA ASN A 4 -6.06 -1.20 48.15
C ASN A 4 -6.10 -0.93 46.65
N THR A 5 -7.01 -1.61 45.95
CA THR A 5 -7.29 -1.43 44.52
C THR A 5 -7.86 -0.04 44.29
N THR A 6 -7.19 0.75 43.45
CA THR A 6 -7.58 2.12 43.08
C THR A 6 -8.95 2.11 42.38
N PRO A 7 -9.83 3.12 42.52
CA PRO A 7 -11.19 3.09 41.94
C PRO A 7 -11.24 2.72 40.45
N GLY A 8 -10.30 3.19 39.63
CA GLY A 8 -10.19 2.83 38.21
C GLY A 8 -9.90 1.35 37.94
N GLN A 9 -9.23 0.63 38.86
CA GLN A 9 -8.99 -0.81 38.75
C GLN A 9 -10.25 -1.64 39.06
N LYS A 10 -11.27 -1.07 39.70
CA LYS A 10 -12.58 -1.71 39.94
C LYS A 10 -13.55 -1.52 38.77
N LEU A 11 -13.33 -0.51 37.93
CA LEU A 11 -14.18 -0.20 36.78
C LEU A 11 -13.93 -1.14 35.59
N LEU A 12 -12.69 -1.62 35.43
CA LEU A 12 -12.34 -2.54 34.33
C LEU A 12 -13.12 -3.87 34.42
N PRO A 13 -13.16 -4.58 35.56
CA PRO A 13 -13.96 -5.81 35.67
C PRO A 13 -15.46 -5.59 35.48
N PHE A 14 -15.96 -4.39 35.82
CA PHE A 14 -17.36 -4.03 35.60
C PHE A 14 -17.67 -3.78 34.12
N ALA A 15 -16.79 -3.07 33.42
CA ALA A 15 -16.90 -2.89 31.98
C ALA A 15 -16.81 -4.23 31.23
N ASP A 16 -15.89 -5.10 31.63
CA ASP A 16 -15.77 -6.46 31.06
C ASP A 16 -17.04 -7.27 31.31
N ALA A 17 -17.61 -7.20 32.52
CA ALA A 17 -18.87 -7.89 32.83
C ALA A 17 -20.06 -7.37 32.00
N LEU A 18 -20.14 -6.06 31.74
CA LEU A 18 -21.18 -5.49 30.86
C LEU A 18 -20.99 -5.91 29.40
N VAL A 19 -19.75 -6.00 28.93
CA VAL A 19 -19.47 -6.49 27.56
C VAL A 19 -19.83 -7.97 27.46
N GLU A 20 -19.47 -8.79 28.43
CA GLU A 20 -19.84 -10.22 28.46
C GLU A 20 -21.36 -10.39 28.49
N ASP A 21 -22.06 -9.63 29.33
CA ASP A 21 -23.53 -9.64 29.41
C ASP A 21 -24.14 -9.31 28.04
N TRP A 22 -23.70 -8.22 27.40
CA TRP A 22 -24.13 -7.84 26.06
C TRP A 22 -23.84 -8.91 25.01
N MET A 23 -22.68 -9.57 25.08
CA MET A 23 -22.31 -10.64 24.15
C MET A 23 -23.08 -11.94 24.37
N THR A 24 -23.79 -12.08 25.50
CA THR A 24 -24.61 -13.25 25.82
C THR A 24 -26.09 -13.08 25.47
N LEU A 25 -26.54 -11.86 25.17
CA LEU A 25 -27.92 -11.58 24.76
C LEU A 25 -28.26 -12.27 23.45
N SER A 26 -29.45 -12.86 23.37
CA SER A 26 -30.00 -13.36 22.11
C SER A 26 -30.52 -12.22 21.23
N ASP A 27 -30.61 -12.46 19.92
CA ASP A 27 -31.18 -11.48 18.98
C ASP A 27 -32.61 -11.06 19.40
N GLU A 28 -33.40 -12.00 19.91
CA GLU A 28 -34.76 -11.73 20.41
C GLU A 28 -34.77 -10.83 21.64
N GLU A 29 -33.82 -11.02 22.56
CA GLU A 29 -33.68 -10.18 23.77
C GLU A 29 -33.29 -8.76 23.39
N VAL A 30 -32.31 -8.59 22.49
CA VAL A 30 -31.91 -7.29 21.96
C VAL A 30 -33.09 -6.57 21.29
N PHE A 31 -33.89 -7.28 20.49
CA PHE A 31 -35.07 -6.68 19.87
C PHE A 31 -36.18 -6.35 20.88
N ALA A 32 -36.33 -7.15 21.93
CA ALA A 32 -37.31 -6.88 22.97
C ALA A 32 -36.94 -5.62 23.76
N GLU A 33 -35.68 -5.46 24.16
CA GLU A 33 -35.17 -4.28 24.85
C GLU A 33 -35.27 -3.03 23.97
N THR A 34 -34.85 -3.11 22.71
CA THR A 34 -34.94 -1.99 21.76
C THR A 34 -36.38 -1.48 21.61
N ARG A 35 -37.37 -2.39 21.57
CA ARG A 35 -38.80 -2.03 21.54
C ARG A 35 -39.30 -1.48 22.87
N ALA A 36 -38.83 -2.02 23.99
CA ALA A 36 -39.18 -1.53 25.32
C ALA A 36 -38.71 -0.09 25.54
N ASP A 37 -37.58 0.29 24.95
CA ASP A 37 -37.05 1.65 24.93
C ASP A 37 -37.77 2.58 23.94
N GLY A 38 -38.77 2.08 23.21
CA GLY A 38 -39.61 2.84 22.29
C GLY A 38 -39.05 3.00 20.88
N PHE A 39 -38.01 2.24 20.51
CA PHE A 39 -37.44 2.22 19.18
C PHE A 39 -37.99 1.07 18.33
N ASP A 40 -37.95 1.25 17.01
CA ASP A 40 -38.19 0.16 16.05
C ASP A 40 -36.84 -0.45 15.64
N PRO A 41 -36.56 -1.72 15.97
CA PRO A 41 -35.30 -2.38 15.62
C PRO A 41 -34.98 -2.34 14.14
N GLU A 42 -35.99 -2.41 13.26
CA GLU A 42 -35.78 -2.39 11.81
C GLU A 42 -35.31 -1.03 11.32
N VAL A 43 -35.87 0.05 11.88
CA VAL A 43 -35.47 1.42 11.57
C VAL A 43 -34.05 1.68 12.05
N VAL A 44 -33.74 1.30 13.30
CA VAL A 44 -32.39 1.47 13.87
C VAL A 44 -31.35 0.69 13.04
N ALA A 45 -31.67 -0.56 12.66
CA ALA A 45 -30.78 -1.36 11.83
C ALA A 45 -30.58 -0.76 10.43
N ALA A 46 -31.64 -0.21 9.82
CA ALA A 46 -31.54 0.46 8.52
C ALA A 46 -30.66 1.72 8.59
N GLU A 47 -30.84 2.56 9.61
CA GLU A 47 -30.00 3.76 9.83
C GLU A 47 -28.53 3.39 10.04
N LEU A 48 -28.26 2.37 10.87
CA LEU A 48 -26.90 1.91 11.10
C LEU A 48 -26.24 1.38 9.82
N ARG A 49 -26.98 0.58 9.02
CA ARG A 49 -26.47 0.09 7.72
C ARG A 49 -26.14 1.25 6.78
N ALA A 50 -27.03 2.22 6.63
CA ALA A 50 -26.79 3.40 5.80
C ALA A 50 -25.56 4.19 6.27
N HIS A 51 -25.38 4.32 7.58
CA HIS A 51 -24.21 4.97 8.16
C HIS A 51 -22.90 4.22 7.83
N ILE A 52 -22.89 2.90 8.03
CA ILE A 52 -21.74 2.04 7.71
C ILE A 52 -21.40 2.12 6.21
N GLU A 53 -22.40 2.06 5.33
CA GLU A 53 -22.21 2.20 3.88
C GLU A 53 -21.56 3.54 3.53
N GLY A 54 -22.00 4.63 4.15
CA GLY A 54 -21.36 5.95 4.02
C GLY A 54 -19.89 5.94 4.44
N LEU A 55 -19.57 5.33 5.59
CA LEU A 55 -18.19 5.22 6.07
C LEU A 55 -17.31 4.37 5.15
N VAL A 56 -17.85 3.27 4.59
CA VAL A 56 -17.15 2.43 3.62
C VAL A 56 -16.84 3.23 2.35
N ALA A 57 -17.79 4.02 1.85
CA ALA A 57 -17.59 4.87 0.68
C ALA A 57 -16.50 5.92 0.92
N GLU A 58 -16.52 6.61 2.07
CA GLU A 58 -15.49 7.60 2.42
C GLU A 58 -14.10 6.96 2.59
N SER A 59 -14.02 5.81 3.25
CA SER A 59 -12.78 5.03 3.35
C SER A 59 -12.23 4.66 1.96
N GLY A 60 -13.11 4.25 1.04
CA GLY A 60 -12.76 3.98 -0.36
C GLY A 60 -12.18 5.21 -1.08
N LYS A 61 -12.80 6.38 -0.93
CA LYS A 61 -12.31 7.65 -1.50
C LYS A 61 -10.93 8.00 -0.97
N LEU A 62 -10.71 7.89 0.35
CA LEU A 62 -9.42 8.16 0.98
C LEU A 62 -8.33 7.21 0.48
N ARG A 63 -8.64 5.91 0.37
CA ARG A 63 -7.70 4.91 -0.19
C ARG A 63 -7.34 5.24 -1.64
N LEU A 64 -8.30 5.62 -2.47
CA LEU A 64 -8.06 6.01 -3.85
C LEU A 64 -7.20 7.28 -3.94
N ALA A 65 -7.48 8.29 -3.12
CA ALA A 65 -6.69 9.52 -3.06
C ALA A 65 -5.22 9.23 -2.69
N ARG A 66 -4.99 8.39 -1.67
CA ARG A 66 -3.65 7.95 -1.29
C ARG A 66 -2.94 7.19 -2.42
N ALA A 67 -3.63 6.27 -3.09
CA ALA A 67 -3.06 5.54 -4.21
C ALA A 67 -2.66 6.47 -5.38
N ARG A 68 -3.50 7.48 -5.69
CA ARG A 68 -3.18 8.49 -6.71
C ARG A 68 -1.97 9.35 -6.32
N ALA A 69 -1.87 9.75 -5.05
CA ALA A 69 -0.71 10.48 -4.56
C ALA A 69 0.57 9.65 -4.70
N GLY A 70 0.57 8.39 -4.26
CA GLY A 70 1.72 7.49 -4.41
C GLY A 70 2.10 7.23 -5.88
N LEU A 71 1.11 7.14 -6.78
CA LEU A 71 1.40 7.05 -8.23
C LEU A 71 2.04 8.33 -8.78
N ALA A 72 1.59 9.50 -8.33
CA ALA A 72 2.15 10.77 -8.76
C ALA A 72 3.59 10.95 -8.27
N GLU A 73 3.86 10.59 -7.02
CA GLU A 73 5.21 10.58 -6.43
C GLU A 73 6.14 9.62 -7.19
N ALA A 74 5.72 8.37 -7.40
CA ALA A 74 6.49 7.41 -8.18
C ALA A 74 6.75 7.88 -9.63
N ARG A 75 5.85 8.67 -10.22
CA ARG A 75 6.07 9.27 -11.54
C ARG A 75 7.06 10.43 -11.48
N ALA A 76 7.00 11.27 -10.45
CA ALA A 76 7.93 12.37 -10.25
C ALA A 76 9.36 11.84 -10.02
N ASP A 77 9.52 10.82 -9.19
CA ASP A 77 10.81 10.16 -8.94
C ASP A 77 11.39 9.52 -10.19
N ARG A 78 10.52 8.98 -11.07
CA ARG A 78 10.94 8.48 -12.39
C ARG A 78 11.41 9.60 -13.30
N ALA A 79 10.72 10.74 -13.31
CA ALA A 79 11.08 11.89 -14.14
C ALA A 79 12.35 12.60 -13.67
N ALA A 80 12.66 12.54 -12.37
CA ALA A 80 13.83 13.19 -11.78
C ALA A 80 15.16 12.43 -12.02
N SER A 81 15.13 11.24 -12.64
CA SER A 81 16.34 10.45 -12.89
C SER A 81 17.21 11.05 -14.00
N ASN A 82 18.46 11.38 -13.67
CA ASN A 82 19.45 11.87 -14.64
C ASN A 82 19.84 10.83 -15.69
N LEU A 83 19.58 9.53 -15.46
CA LEU A 83 19.86 8.46 -16.43
C LEU A 83 19.17 8.72 -17.78
N PHE A 84 17.93 9.23 -17.77
CA PHE A 84 17.19 9.51 -19.00
C PHE A 84 17.75 10.71 -19.78
N HIS A 85 18.54 11.56 -19.12
CA HIS A 85 19.20 12.73 -19.71
C HIS A 85 20.62 12.43 -20.22
N LEU A 86 21.17 11.23 -19.97
CA LEU A 86 22.47 10.84 -20.52
C LEU A 86 22.41 10.69 -22.05
N PRO A 87 23.50 10.99 -22.77
CA PRO A 87 23.59 10.68 -24.20
C PRO A 87 23.37 9.18 -24.46
N ILE A 88 22.71 8.84 -25.56
CA ILE A 88 22.44 7.44 -25.94
C ILE A 88 23.69 6.56 -25.94
N SER A 89 24.84 7.11 -26.35
CA SER A 89 26.13 6.42 -26.33
C SER A 89 26.56 6.02 -24.92
N ARG A 90 26.36 6.89 -23.93
CA ARG A 90 26.67 6.59 -22.52
C ARG A 90 25.72 5.54 -21.96
N LYS A 91 24.43 5.64 -22.28
CA LYS A 91 23.42 4.64 -21.89
C LYS A 91 23.79 3.24 -22.42
N GLN A 92 24.22 3.15 -23.68
CA GLN A 92 24.68 1.92 -24.31
C GLN A 92 25.95 1.36 -23.67
N GLU A 93 26.89 2.23 -23.31
CA GLU A 93 28.14 1.84 -22.64
C GLU A 93 27.88 1.20 -21.28
N ILE A 94 27.02 1.81 -20.45
CA ILE A 94 26.62 1.28 -19.14
C ILE A 94 25.99 -0.11 -19.32
N LEU A 95 25.06 -0.23 -20.28
CA LEU A 95 24.39 -1.49 -20.56
C LEU A 95 25.39 -2.58 -21.00
N ALA A 96 26.36 -2.24 -21.85
CA ALA A 96 27.41 -3.16 -22.30
C ALA A 96 28.32 -3.59 -21.14
N GLN A 97 28.67 -2.68 -20.24
CA GLN A 97 29.49 -2.97 -19.06
C GLN A 97 28.79 -3.98 -18.13
N PHE A 98 27.50 -3.81 -17.89
CA PHE A 98 26.73 -4.74 -17.06
C PHE A 98 26.49 -6.08 -17.75
N ALA A 99 26.22 -6.10 -19.06
CA ALA A 99 26.06 -7.34 -19.82
C ALA A 99 27.35 -8.19 -19.91
N ALA A 100 28.53 -7.54 -19.80
CA ALA A 100 29.81 -8.21 -19.74
C ALA A 100 30.08 -8.85 -18.36
N ASN A 101 29.57 -8.25 -17.29
CA ASN A 101 29.86 -8.65 -15.91
C ASN A 101 28.78 -9.54 -15.26
N ASP A 102 27.53 -9.52 -15.76
CA ASP A 102 26.43 -10.32 -15.24
C ASP A 102 25.76 -11.17 -16.33
N GLY A 103 25.98 -12.49 -16.26
CA GLY A 103 25.37 -13.46 -17.18
C GLY A 103 23.83 -13.49 -17.11
N ARG A 104 23.23 -13.18 -15.95
CA ARG A 104 21.77 -13.15 -15.78
C ARG A 104 21.13 -11.94 -16.45
N LEU A 105 21.82 -10.79 -16.45
CA LEU A 105 21.36 -9.63 -17.20
C LEU A 105 21.44 -9.88 -18.70
N ARG A 106 22.51 -10.56 -19.14
CA ARG A 106 22.66 -11.02 -20.51
C ARG A 106 21.44 -11.84 -20.95
N ASP A 107 20.92 -12.74 -20.11
CA ASP A 107 19.74 -13.59 -20.38
C ASP A 107 18.40 -12.84 -20.40
N ARG A 108 18.29 -11.69 -19.72
CA ARG A 108 17.11 -10.82 -19.79
C ARG A 108 17.12 -9.84 -20.95
N MET A 109 18.29 -9.56 -21.54
CA MET A 109 18.38 -8.70 -22.72
C MET A 109 17.77 -9.39 -23.95
N THR A 110 16.97 -8.65 -24.72
CA THR A 110 16.48 -9.11 -26.01
C THR A 110 17.66 -9.43 -26.96
N MET A 111 17.48 -10.40 -27.87
CA MET A 111 18.51 -10.79 -28.85
C MET A 111 19.07 -9.62 -29.66
N ALA A 112 18.26 -8.58 -29.88
CA ALA A 112 18.63 -7.32 -30.51
C ALA A 112 19.61 -6.50 -29.65
N ALA A 113 19.28 -6.31 -28.37
CA ALA A 113 20.14 -5.61 -27.42
C ALA A 113 21.48 -6.35 -27.18
N ARG A 114 21.50 -7.70 -27.28
CA ARG A 114 22.74 -8.50 -27.22
C ARG A 114 23.71 -8.27 -28.38
N LYS A 115 23.21 -7.92 -29.57
CA LYS A 115 24.03 -7.74 -30.79
C LYS A 115 24.37 -6.28 -31.08
N GLY A 116 23.95 -5.34 -30.23
CA GLY A 116 24.13 -3.91 -30.46
C GLY A 116 23.26 -3.35 -31.61
N GLU A 117 22.35 -4.16 -32.12
CA GLU A 117 21.48 -3.82 -33.25
C GLU A 117 20.04 -3.70 -32.74
N GLY A 118 19.56 -2.46 -32.55
CA GLY A 118 18.12 -2.18 -32.57
C GLY A 118 17.36 -2.20 -31.24
N ALA A 119 18.02 -2.03 -30.09
CA ALA A 119 17.26 -1.61 -28.91
C ALA A 119 16.80 -0.15 -29.13
N SER A 120 15.49 0.11 -29.05
CA SER A 120 15.01 1.49 -29.10
C SER A 120 15.55 2.25 -27.88
N GLU A 121 15.77 3.56 -27.99
CA GLU A 121 16.24 4.36 -26.83
C GLU A 121 15.33 4.17 -25.61
N ARG A 122 14.03 3.99 -25.84
CA ARG A 122 13.04 3.68 -24.81
C ARG A 122 13.29 2.35 -24.09
N GLU A 123 13.69 1.31 -24.81
CA GLU A 123 14.03 0.01 -24.20
C GLU A 123 15.31 0.09 -23.37
N ILE A 124 16.32 0.83 -23.87
CA ILE A 124 17.56 1.08 -23.12
C ILE A 124 17.25 1.81 -21.82
N ASP A 125 16.39 2.83 -21.91
CA ASP A 125 15.92 3.61 -20.77
C ASP A 125 15.18 2.74 -19.73
N ASP A 126 14.29 1.85 -20.18
CA ASP A 126 13.57 0.95 -19.28
C ASP A 126 14.51 -0.06 -18.60
N ILE A 127 15.51 -0.59 -19.30
CA ILE A 127 16.50 -1.52 -18.69
C ILE A 127 17.39 -0.80 -17.67
N LEU A 128 17.89 0.41 -17.99
CA LEU A 128 18.70 1.19 -17.06
C LEU A 128 17.89 1.59 -15.82
N ARG A 129 16.58 1.84 -15.97
CA ARG A 129 15.67 2.07 -14.84
C ARG A 129 15.61 0.87 -13.91
N ASP A 130 15.39 -0.32 -14.46
CA ASP A 130 15.31 -1.55 -13.67
C ASP A 130 16.63 -1.82 -12.93
N LEU A 131 17.78 -1.56 -13.58
CA LEU A 131 19.10 -1.67 -12.94
C LEU A 131 19.27 -0.69 -11.77
N ARG A 132 18.79 0.55 -11.90
CA ARG A 132 18.80 1.53 -10.81
C ARG A 132 17.89 1.11 -9.67
N ASP A 133 16.66 0.67 -9.98
CA ASP A 133 15.67 0.27 -8.98
C ASP A 133 16.10 -1.00 -8.22
N LEU A 134 16.89 -1.87 -8.85
CA LEU A 134 17.57 -3.00 -8.20
C LEU A 134 18.80 -2.58 -7.36
N GLY A 135 19.17 -1.30 -7.38
CA GLY A 135 20.32 -0.76 -6.66
C GLY A 135 21.67 -1.09 -7.29
N ALA A 136 21.69 -1.57 -8.54
CA ALA A 136 22.93 -1.94 -9.23
C ALA A 136 23.70 -0.72 -9.77
N ILE A 137 23.00 0.37 -10.07
CA ILE A 137 23.58 1.64 -10.54
C ILE A 137 22.99 2.86 -9.83
N ASP A 138 23.75 3.96 -9.79
CA ASP A 138 23.29 5.29 -9.36
C ASP A 138 22.64 6.10 -10.50
N ASP A 139 22.20 7.33 -10.21
CA ASP A 139 21.55 8.23 -11.18
C ASP A 139 22.48 8.71 -12.32
N GLN A 140 23.79 8.43 -12.23
CA GLN A 140 24.79 8.73 -13.26
C GLN A 140 25.18 7.47 -14.05
N GLY A 141 24.58 6.32 -13.71
CA GLY A 141 24.88 5.04 -14.33
C GLY A 141 26.16 4.38 -13.83
N ASN A 142 26.71 4.85 -12.71
CA ASN A 142 27.86 4.20 -12.09
C ASN A 142 27.40 3.04 -11.22
N PRO A 143 28.15 1.92 -11.18
CA PRO A 143 27.84 0.80 -10.28
C PRO A 143 27.83 1.22 -8.81
N ARG A 144 26.93 0.63 -8.02
CA ARG A 144 26.90 0.74 -6.56
C ARG A 144 27.45 -0.50 -5.87
#